data_AF-A0A511DLB5-F1
#
_entry.id   AF-A0A511DLB5-F1
#
_cell.length_a   1.000
_cell.length_b   1.000
_cell.length_c   1.000
_cell.angle_alpha   90.00
_cell.angle_beta   90.00
_cell.angle_gamma   90.00
#
_symmetry.space_group_name_H-M   'P 1'
#
loop_
_entity.id
_entity.type
_entity.pdbx_description
1 polymer ?
#
loop_
_entity_poly.entity_id
_entity_poly.type
_entity_poly.pdbx_seq_one_letter_code
_entity_poly.pdbx_strand_id
1 'polypeptide(L)'
;MLAACGSEALPLTALPSATSITTAPTTAPAATSPTATSVPSTAPATRSATSAPPATRPRTTTAPAAPAAPAGPAGRPFSTEITFYSAYDNDPPGSRAIAHPNARHPQAGGTGTYADPLTLASDTREIAVGTIVYVPLVKKYFVMEDDCAQCISDWGGGKVPHLDLFMPNGNDDSVTACQEQLTPGGRVTVELDPPAGRTVSTAPLYSGGRCFSG
;
A
#
# COMPACT_ATOMS: atom_id res chain seq x y z
N MET A 1 31.87 47.49 38.17
CA MET A 1 30.63 47.60 38.95
C MET A 1 29.74 46.44 38.53
N LEU A 2 29.52 45.50 39.45
CA LEU A 2 28.79 44.23 39.28
C LEU A 2 27.29 44.45 39.02
N ALA A 3 26.64 43.52 38.30
CA ALA A 3 25.38 42.82 38.64
C ALA A 3 24.80 42.18 37.37
N ALA A 4 24.87 40.86 37.15
CA ALA A 4 24.19 39.72 37.81
C ALA A 4 22.89 39.31 37.09
N CYS A 5 22.89 38.07 36.62
CA CYS A 5 21.76 37.30 36.06
C CYS A 5 20.62 37.12 37.08
N GLY A 6 19.38 37.16 36.59
CA GLY A 6 18.21 36.68 37.31
C GLY A 6 17.45 35.68 36.45
N SER A 7 17.56 34.40 36.80
CA SER A 7 16.74 33.31 36.27
C SER A 7 15.51 33.15 37.16
N GLU A 8 14.31 33.39 36.64
CA GLU A 8 13.08 32.96 37.30
C GLU A 8 12.58 31.67 36.66
N ALA A 9 12.51 30.62 37.48
CA ALA A 9 11.90 29.34 37.18
C ALA A 9 10.40 29.44 37.48
N LEU A 10 9.57 29.16 36.48
CA LEU A 10 8.13 29.06 36.65
C LEU A 10 7.76 27.71 37.30
N PRO A 11 6.75 27.68 38.20
CA PRO A 11 6.42 26.50 38.97
C PRO A 11 5.64 25.45 38.16
N LEU A 12 6.09 24.20 38.32
CA LEU A 12 5.47 22.98 37.82
C LEU A 12 4.10 22.78 38.48
N THR A 13 3.01 23.00 37.74
CA THR A 13 1.65 22.71 38.21
C THR A 13 1.31 21.26 37.93
N ALA A 14 1.14 20.48 39.00
CA ALA A 14 0.75 19.08 38.95
C ALA A 14 -0.72 18.95 38.49
N LEU A 15 -0.95 18.15 37.45
CA LEU A 15 -2.28 17.74 37.00
C LEU A 15 -2.78 16.53 37.82
N PRO A 16 -4.07 16.46 38.16
CA PRO A 16 -4.64 15.39 38.96
C PRO A 16 -4.75 14.07 38.17
N SER A 17 -4.51 12.98 38.90
CA SER A 17 -4.60 11.59 38.44
C SER A 17 -6.00 11.26 37.92
N ALA A 18 -6.08 10.81 36.67
CA ALA A 18 -7.29 10.27 36.09
C ALA A 18 -7.52 8.83 36.57
N THR A 19 -8.68 8.64 37.17
CA THR A 19 -9.26 7.41 37.70
C THR A 19 -9.28 6.28 36.67
N SER A 20 -8.82 5.10 37.10
CA SER A 20 -8.89 3.85 36.35
C SER A 20 -10.34 3.48 36.00
N ILE A 21 -10.60 3.32 34.70
CA ILE A 21 -11.87 2.82 34.18
C ILE A 21 -11.86 1.29 34.31
N THR A 22 -12.83 0.78 35.06
CA THR A 22 -13.07 -0.65 35.28
C THR A 22 -13.52 -1.33 33.98
N THR A 23 -12.82 -2.40 33.64
CA THR A 23 -13.10 -3.33 32.55
C THR A 23 -14.40 -4.09 32.82
N ALA A 24 -15.34 -4.06 31.87
CA ALA A 24 -16.48 -4.98 31.83
C ALA A 24 -16.11 -6.23 31.02
N PRO A 25 -16.52 -7.44 31.43
CA PRO A 25 -16.11 -8.68 30.77
C PRO A 25 -16.88 -8.95 29.47
N THR A 26 -16.10 -9.28 28.45
CA THR A 26 -16.45 -9.94 27.19
C THR A 26 -17.33 -11.16 27.43
N THR A 27 -18.49 -11.21 26.78
CA THR A 27 -19.20 -12.48 26.53
C THR A 27 -19.49 -12.57 25.03
N ALA A 28 -18.60 -13.25 24.30
CA ALA A 28 -18.85 -13.63 22.91
C ALA A 28 -19.48 -15.04 22.90
N PRO A 29 -20.58 -15.26 22.17
CA PRO A 29 -21.13 -16.60 22.01
C PRO A 29 -20.28 -17.43 21.04
N ALA A 30 -20.02 -18.67 21.44
CA ALA A 30 -19.35 -19.69 20.64
C ALA A 30 -20.11 -19.96 19.34
N ALA A 31 -19.48 -19.69 18.19
CA ALA A 31 -19.94 -20.16 16.89
C ALA A 31 -19.25 -21.50 16.59
N THR A 32 -20.08 -22.55 16.59
CA THR A 32 -19.79 -23.93 16.23
C THR A 32 -19.20 -24.07 14.82
N SER A 33 -18.07 -24.78 14.72
CA SER A 33 -17.49 -25.25 13.46
C SER A 33 -18.36 -26.36 12.83
N PRO A 34 -18.62 -26.35 11.52
CA PRO A 34 -19.14 -27.52 10.84
C PRO A 34 -18.01 -28.47 10.43
N THR A 35 -18.15 -29.71 10.89
CA THR A 35 -17.38 -30.92 10.59
C THR A 35 -17.26 -31.17 9.08
N ALA A 36 -16.04 -31.37 8.61
CA ALA A 36 -15.75 -31.89 7.27
C ALA A 36 -16.27 -33.34 7.13
N THR A 37 -17.23 -33.55 6.24
CA THR A 37 -17.68 -34.89 5.84
C THR A 37 -16.83 -35.37 4.67
N SER A 38 -15.99 -36.37 4.93
CA SER A 38 -15.24 -37.12 3.93
C SER A 38 -16.18 -38.12 3.24
N VAL A 39 -16.22 -38.13 1.91
CA VAL A 39 -16.95 -39.14 1.13
C VAL A 39 -15.92 -40.02 0.40
N PRO A 40 -16.05 -41.36 0.43
CA PRO A 40 -15.04 -42.26 -0.09
C PRO A 40 -15.11 -42.44 -1.61
N SER A 41 -13.91 -42.65 -2.16
CA SER A 41 -13.62 -43.07 -3.53
C SER A 41 -14.20 -44.45 -3.83
N THR A 42 -14.94 -44.58 -4.93
CA THR A 42 -15.24 -45.88 -5.54
C THR A 42 -15.08 -45.79 -7.05
N ALA A 43 -14.07 -46.47 -7.57
CA ALA A 43 -13.89 -46.74 -8.99
C ALA A 43 -14.74 -47.94 -9.44
N PRO A 44 -15.04 -48.03 -10.74
CA PRO A 44 -14.88 -49.32 -11.40
C PRO A 44 -14.00 -49.22 -12.65
N ALA A 45 -13.13 -50.21 -12.77
CA ALA A 45 -12.33 -50.48 -13.95
C ALA A 45 -13.21 -51.03 -15.09
N THR A 46 -13.02 -50.50 -16.30
CA THR A 46 -13.29 -51.25 -17.54
C THR A 46 -12.11 -51.06 -18.49
N ARG A 47 -11.67 -52.18 -19.06
CA ARG A 47 -10.52 -52.30 -19.95
C ARG A 47 -10.94 -52.10 -21.41
N SER A 48 -9.94 -51.69 -22.20
CA SER A 48 -9.74 -51.97 -23.64
C SER A 48 -10.52 -51.13 -24.65
N ALA A 49 -9.81 -50.30 -25.43
CA ALA A 49 -9.27 -50.71 -26.74
C ALA A 49 -8.43 -49.59 -27.38
N THR A 50 -7.31 -50.01 -27.96
CA THR A 50 -6.36 -49.24 -28.76
C THR A 50 -6.97 -48.68 -30.04
N SER A 51 -6.82 -47.37 -30.26
CA SER A 51 -6.68 -46.81 -31.61
C SER A 51 -5.87 -45.51 -31.53
N ALA A 52 -4.63 -45.55 -32.04
CA ALA A 52 -3.76 -44.38 -32.12
C ALA A 52 -4.30 -43.37 -33.13
N PRO A 53 -4.48 -42.08 -32.77
CA PRO A 53 -4.74 -41.04 -33.76
C PRO A 53 -3.45 -40.72 -34.54
N PRO A 54 -3.54 -40.39 -35.84
CA PRO A 54 -2.38 -40.01 -36.62
C PRO A 54 -1.78 -38.71 -36.06
N ALA A 55 -0.46 -38.70 -35.91
CA ALA A 55 0.30 -37.55 -35.45
C ALA A 55 0.22 -36.41 -36.48
N THR A 56 -0.76 -35.51 -36.33
CA THR A 56 -0.73 -34.20 -36.97
C THR A 56 0.20 -33.30 -36.17
N ARG A 57 1.39 -33.08 -36.73
CA ARG A 57 2.40 -32.08 -36.33
C ARG A 57 1.73 -30.77 -35.90
N PRO A 58 2.00 -30.23 -34.69
CA PRO A 58 1.58 -28.88 -34.35
C PRO A 58 2.26 -27.92 -35.33
N ARG A 59 1.47 -27.30 -36.20
CA ARG A 59 1.92 -26.19 -37.02
C ARG A 59 2.11 -25.02 -36.05
N THR A 60 3.36 -24.74 -35.69
CA THR A 60 3.74 -23.47 -35.07
C THR A 60 3.54 -22.36 -36.09
N THR A 61 2.29 -21.92 -36.26
CA THR A 61 2.02 -20.61 -36.82
C THR A 61 2.29 -19.61 -35.72
N THR A 62 3.49 -19.01 -35.74
CA THR A 62 3.75 -17.77 -35.02
C THR A 62 2.80 -16.73 -35.61
N ALA A 63 1.67 -16.49 -34.94
CA ALA A 63 0.83 -15.35 -35.25
C ALA A 63 1.69 -14.09 -35.03
N PRO A 64 1.74 -13.15 -35.98
CA PRO A 64 2.42 -11.88 -35.76
C PRO A 64 1.83 -11.23 -34.50
N ALA A 65 2.70 -10.85 -33.56
CA ALA A 65 2.28 -10.07 -32.41
C ALA A 65 1.54 -8.82 -32.92
N ALA A 66 0.33 -8.61 -32.42
CA ALA A 66 -0.41 -7.39 -32.71
C ALA A 66 0.46 -6.18 -32.36
N PRO A 67 0.47 -5.11 -33.17
CA PRO A 67 1.20 -3.90 -32.83
C PRO A 67 0.79 -3.45 -31.42
N ALA A 68 1.77 -3.18 -30.57
CA ALA A 68 1.51 -2.58 -29.27
C ALA A 68 0.67 -1.32 -29.51
N ALA A 69 -0.44 -1.19 -28.77
CA ALA A 69 -1.26 0.02 -28.81
C ALA A 69 -0.36 1.24 -28.58
N PRO A 70 -0.64 2.39 -29.22
CA PRO A 70 0.14 3.60 -29.00
C PRO A 70 0.23 3.86 -27.51
N ALA A 71 1.45 4.01 -26.99
CA ALA A 71 1.63 4.49 -25.63
C ALA A 71 0.84 5.81 -25.53
N GLY A 72 -0.08 5.90 -24.57
CA GLY A 72 -0.74 7.17 -24.25
C GLY A 72 0.29 8.27 -23.98
N PRO A 73 -0.13 9.55 -23.85
CA PRO A 73 0.79 10.62 -23.48
C PRO A 73 1.65 10.16 -22.30
N ALA A 74 2.97 10.37 -22.37
CA ALA A 74 3.86 9.95 -21.29
C ALA A 74 3.43 10.61 -19.97
N GLY A 75 3.55 9.88 -18.86
CA GLY A 75 3.32 10.46 -17.55
C GLY A 75 4.27 11.63 -17.31
N ARG A 76 3.83 12.64 -16.55
CA ARG A 76 4.65 13.81 -16.24
C ARG A 76 5.69 13.43 -15.19
N PRO A 77 7.00 13.61 -15.43
CA PRO A 77 8.01 13.34 -14.40
C PRO A 77 7.83 14.30 -13.23
N PHE A 78 7.96 13.79 -12.01
CA PHE A 78 7.83 14.55 -10.77
C PHE A 78 8.89 14.10 -9.77
N SER A 79 9.68 15.05 -9.25
CA SER A 79 10.75 14.78 -8.29
C SER A 79 10.22 15.01 -6.88
N THR A 80 10.24 13.98 -6.04
CA THR A 80 9.57 14.00 -4.73
C THR A 80 10.28 13.09 -3.72
N GLU A 81 10.09 13.40 -2.43
CA GLU A 81 10.46 12.54 -1.32
C GLU A 81 9.41 11.44 -1.19
N ILE A 82 9.86 10.23 -0.87
CA ILE A 82 8.97 9.09 -0.70
C ILE A 82 9.22 8.49 0.67
N THR A 83 8.15 8.31 1.43
CA THR A 83 8.07 7.47 2.62
C THR A 83 7.02 6.37 2.40
N PHE A 84 6.87 5.49 3.38
CA PHE A 84 5.88 4.43 3.37
C PHE A 84 5.13 4.39 4.70
N TYR A 85 3.82 4.27 4.62
CA TYR A 85 2.92 4.04 5.76
C TYR A 85 2.16 2.74 5.58
N SER A 86 1.51 2.25 6.62
CA SER A 86 0.75 1.01 6.63
C SER A 86 -0.50 1.16 7.50
N ALA A 87 -1.28 0.10 7.70
CA ALA A 87 -2.40 0.17 8.61
C ALA A 87 -1.95 0.37 10.07
N TYR A 88 -0.75 -0.10 10.43
CA TYR A 88 -0.19 0.01 11.79
C TYR A 88 -0.05 1.48 12.24
N ASP A 89 0.54 2.30 11.39
CA ASP A 89 0.94 3.68 11.63
C ASP A 89 0.10 4.71 10.86
N ASN A 90 -1.01 4.26 10.26
CA ASN A 90 -2.01 5.16 9.69
C ASN A 90 -2.61 6.10 10.77
N ASP A 91 -3.32 7.15 10.36
CA ASP A 91 -4.12 7.97 11.26
C ASP A 91 -5.63 7.78 10.98
N PRO A 92 -6.41 7.13 11.87
CA PRO A 92 -6.01 6.57 13.16
C PRO A 92 -5.20 5.26 13.04
N PRO A 93 -4.35 4.94 14.03
CA PRO A 93 -3.49 3.75 13.98
C PRO A 93 -4.29 2.45 14.07
N GLY A 94 -3.82 1.42 13.37
CA GLY A 94 -4.50 0.14 13.19
C GLY A 94 -5.65 0.19 12.17
N SER A 95 -5.80 1.30 11.44
CA SER A 95 -6.90 1.52 10.49
C SER A 95 -6.43 1.55 9.04
N ARG A 96 -7.35 1.29 8.12
CA ARG A 96 -7.21 1.57 6.69
C ARG A 96 -8.15 2.69 6.25
N ALA A 97 -8.65 3.52 7.18
CA ALA A 97 -9.40 4.71 6.82
C ALA A 97 -8.52 5.63 5.95
N ILE A 98 -9.17 6.34 5.03
CA ILE A 98 -8.53 7.30 4.13
C ILE A 98 -9.33 8.60 4.16
N ALA A 99 -8.64 9.71 3.96
CA ALA A 99 -9.28 11.04 3.93
C ALA A 99 -10.28 11.20 2.78
N HIS A 100 -10.04 10.55 1.63
CA HIS A 100 -10.83 10.73 0.40
C HIS A 100 -11.40 9.41 -0.14
N PRO A 101 -12.31 8.73 0.59
CA PRO A 101 -12.91 7.48 0.15
C PRO A 101 -13.77 7.67 -1.09
N ASN A 102 -13.75 6.68 -1.97
CA ASN A 102 -14.47 6.72 -3.24
C ASN A 102 -14.99 5.34 -3.64
N ALA A 103 -15.62 5.23 -4.82
CA ALA A 103 -16.23 3.99 -5.29
C ALA A 103 -15.20 2.87 -5.59
N ARG A 104 -13.94 3.21 -5.86
CA ARG A 104 -12.86 2.24 -6.07
C ARG A 104 -12.33 1.76 -4.71
N HIS A 105 -11.95 2.69 -3.85
CA HIS A 105 -11.39 2.40 -2.53
C HIS A 105 -12.21 3.10 -1.44
N PRO A 106 -12.98 2.34 -0.63
CA PRO A 106 -13.57 2.87 0.60
C PRO A 106 -12.55 2.97 1.75
N GLN A 107 -11.38 2.36 1.60
CA GLN A 107 -10.28 2.24 2.56
C GLN A 107 -8.95 2.10 1.81
N ALA A 108 -7.84 2.47 2.45
CA ALA A 108 -6.48 2.37 1.91
C ALA A 108 -6.23 0.94 1.41
N GLY A 109 -5.77 0.74 0.18
CA GLY A 109 -5.71 -0.60 -0.40
C GLY A 109 -5.13 -0.62 -1.80
N GLY A 110 -5.55 -1.61 -2.58
CA GLY A 110 -5.12 -1.84 -3.95
C GLY A 110 -4.08 -2.96 -4.11
N THR A 111 -3.82 -3.34 -5.36
CA THR A 111 -2.81 -4.33 -5.76
C THR A 111 -1.55 -3.70 -6.36
N GLY A 112 -1.60 -2.39 -6.66
CA GLY A 112 -0.50 -1.64 -7.26
C GLY A 112 -0.49 -1.72 -8.79
N THR A 113 -1.58 -2.17 -9.39
CA THR A 113 -1.79 -2.16 -10.84
C THR A 113 -2.43 -0.84 -11.29
N TYR A 114 -2.42 -0.51 -12.58
CA TYR A 114 -3.11 0.70 -13.04
C TYR A 114 -4.63 0.68 -12.77
N ALA A 115 -5.25 -0.50 -12.89
CA ALA A 115 -6.68 -0.66 -12.67
C ALA A 115 -7.06 -0.66 -11.18
N ASP A 116 -6.10 -0.96 -10.31
CA ASP A 116 -6.27 -1.10 -8.87
C ASP A 116 -4.98 -0.63 -8.18
N PRO A 117 -4.70 0.69 -8.26
CA PRO A 117 -3.48 1.29 -7.74
C PRO A 117 -3.45 1.22 -6.21
N LEU A 118 -2.27 1.27 -5.61
CA LEU A 118 -2.15 1.37 -4.16
C LEU A 118 -2.56 2.78 -3.68
N THR A 119 -3.15 2.88 -2.50
CA THR A 119 -3.41 4.19 -1.88
C THR A 119 -2.11 4.96 -1.64
N LEU A 120 -2.15 6.26 -1.83
CA LEU A 120 -1.08 7.21 -1.53
C LEU A 120 -1.65 8.36 -0.71
N ALA A 121 -0.87 8.82 0.25
CA ALA A 121 -1.13 9.99 1.05
C ALA A 121 -0.19 11.15 0.65
N SER A 122 -0.71 12.37 0.61
CA SER A 122 0.09 13.59 0.38
C SER A 122 -0.71 14.82 0.85
N ASP A 123 -0.29 16.01 0.45
CA ASP A 123 -1.09 17.23 0.55
C ASP A 123 -1.92 17.42 -0.74
N THR A 124 -3.22 17.68 -0.61
CA THR A 124 -4.12 17.94 -1.76
C THR A 124 -3.72 19.17 -2.61
N ARG A 125 -2.90 20.07 -2.05
CA ARG A 125 -2.32 21.23 -2.74
C ARG A 125 -1.03 20.89 -3.48
N GLU A 126 -0.39 19.76 -3.16
CA GLU A 126 0.77 19.23 -3.88
C GLU A 126 0.32 18.43 -5.10
N ILE A 127 -0.56 17.45 -4.89
CA ILE A 127 -1.18 16.64 -5.93
C ILE A 127 -2.68 16.49 -5.67
N ALA A 128 -3.46 16.51 -6.75
CA ALA A 128 -4.91 16.43 -6.64
C ALA A 128 -5.35 15.01 -6.22
N VAL A 129 -6.45 14.95 -5.45
CA VAL A 129 -7.14 13.69 -5.14
C VAL A 129 -7.49 12.96 -6.44
N GLY A 130 -7.21 11.66 -6.48
CA GLY A 130 -7.43 10.78 -7.64
C GLY A 130 -6.28 10.77 -8.67
N THR A 131 -5.24 11.59 -8.51
CA THR A 131 -4.04 11.51 -9.37
C THR A 131 -3.41 10.12 -9.26
N ILE A 132 -3.20 9.47 -10.40
CA ILE A 132 -2.49 8.19 -10.46
C ILE A 132 -1.00 8.48 -10.56
N VAL A 133 -0.20 7.81 -9.74
CA VAL A 133 1.26 7.95 -9.71
C VAL A 133 1.90 6.60 -10.00
N TYR A 134 2.75 6.51 -11.01
CA TYR A 134 3.62 5.34 -11.14
C TYR A 134 4.95 5.60 -10.45
N VAL A 135 5.36 4.68 -9.58
CA VAL A 135 6.60 4.77 -8.80
C VAL A 135 7.58 3.72 -9.34
N PRO A 136 8.56 4.10 -10.19
CA PRO A 136 9.50 3.15 -10.79
C PRO A 136 10.32 2.36 -9.77
N LEU A 137 10.61 2.97 -8.61
CA LEU A 137 11.38 2.36 -7.53
C LEU A 137 10.79 1.01 -7.08
N VAL A 138 9.46 0.90 -7.01
CA VAL A 138 8.75 -0.31 -6.57
C VAL A 138 7.92 -0.96 -7.68
N LYS A 139 7.96 -0.40 -8.89
CA LYS A 139 7.19 -0.83 -10.07
C LYS A 139 5.71 -1.03 -9.77
N LYS A 140 5.09 -0.03 -9.16
CA LYS A 140 3.66 -0.03 -8.81
C LYS A 140 3.01 1.30 -9.14
N TYR A 141 1.72 1.24 -9.42
CA TYR A 141 0.85 2.40 -9.48
C TYR A 141 0.26 2.68 -8.11
N PHE A 142 0.11 3.96 -7.81
CA PHE A 142 -0.50 4.51 -6.62
C PHE A 142 -1.56 5.54 -7.02
N VAL A 143 -2.44 5.91 -6.09
CA VAL A 143 -3.48 6.93 -6.31
C VAL A 143 -3.62 7.80 -5.06
N MET A 144 -3.65 9.12 -5.25
CA MET A 144 -3.86 10.05 -4.14
C MET A 144 -5.28 9.90 -3.60
N GLU A 145 -5.41 9.37 -2.39
CA GLU A 145 -6.70 9.12 -1.74
C GLU A 145 -6.69 9.44 -0.24
N ASP A 146 -5.54 9.84 0.30
CA ASP A 146 -5.36 10.02 1.73
C ASP A 146 -4.54 11.28 2.05
N ASP A 147 -4.66 11.75 3.28
CA ASP A 147 -3.93 12.91 3.77
C ASP A 147 -2.76 12.46 4.66
N CYS A 148 -1.62 13.12 4.55
CA CYS A 148 -0.42 12.82 5.35
C CYS A 148 0.02 14.08 6.09
N ALA A 149 0.04 14.03 7.44
CA ALA A 149 0.33 15.18 8.28
C ALA A 149 1.72 15.78 8.00
N GLN A 150 2.73 14.93 7.83
CA GLN A 150 4.09 15.36 7.49
C GLN A 150 4.14 15.99 6.10
N CYS A 151 3.51 15.38 5.10
CA CYS A 151 3.41 15.89 3.74
C CYS A 151 2.72 17.27 3.69
N ILE A 152 1.66 17.46 4.48
CA ILE A 152 0.96 18.75 4.62
C ILE A 152 1.85 19.83 5.24
N SER A 153 2.64 19.46 6.25
CA SER A 153 3.61 20.36 6.88
C SER A 153 4.74 20.74 5.92
N ASP A 154 5.33 19.77 5.25
CA ASP A 154 6.41 19.91 4.28
C ASP A 154 5.99 20.81 3.10
N TRP A 155 4.78 20.58 2.59
CA TRP A 155 4.20 21.42 1.55
C TRP A 155 3.87 22.82 2.07
N GLY A 156 3.27 22.93 3.25
CA GLY A 156 2.85 24.18 3.88
C GLY A 156 4.01 25.13 4.19
N GLY A 157 5.12 24.60 4.70
CA GLY A 157 6.30 25.39 5.10
C GLY A 157 7.21 25.76 3.92
N GLY A 158 7.52 24.80 3.06
CA GLY A 158 8.58 24.96 2.05
C GLY A 158 8.24 24.48 0.65
N LYS A 159 7.01 23.99 0.41
CA LYS A 159 6.64 23.31 -0.85
C LYS A 159 7.59 22.15 -1.15
N VAL A 160 8.02 21.44 -0.10
CA VAL A 160 8.82 20.23 -0.21
C VAL A 160 7.89 19.11 -0.67
N PRO A 161 8.08 18.55 -1.88
CA PRO A 161 7.20 17.50 -2.38
C PRO A 161 7.43 16.20 -1.61
N HIS A 162 6.36 15.60 -1.12
CA HIS A 162 6.41 14.39 -0.29
C HIS A 162 5.17 13.51 -0.54
N LEU A 163 5.43 12.28 -0.97
CA LEU A 163 4.43 11.23 -1.14
C LEU A 163 4.67 10.13 -0.11
N ASP A 164 3.62 9.75 0.61
CA ASP A 164 3.66 8.63 1.55
C ASP A 164 2.84 7.46 0.98
N LEU A 165 3.49 6.31 0.82
CA LEU A 165 3.00 5.21 -0.01
C LEU A 165 2.44 4.08 0.85
N PHE A 166 1.16 3.72 0.65
CA PHE A 166 0.53 2.68 1.45
C PHE A 166 1.17 1.31 1.19
N MET A 167 1.56 0.64 2.28
CA MET A 167 2.16 -0.67 2.34
C MET A 167 1.14 -1.68 2.91
N PRO A 168 0.49 -2.50 2.06
CA PRO A 168 -0.44 -3.50 2.54
C PRO A 168 0.24 -4.56 3.43
N ASN A 169 -0.57 -5.21 4.26
CA ASN A 169 -0.17 -6.28 5.20
C ASN A 169 0.68 -5.85 6.41
N GLY A 170 0.99 -4.55 6.56
CA GLY A 170 1.56 -4.01 7.79
C GLY A 170 0.47 -3.64 8.78
N ASN A 171 0.20 -4.51 9.74
CA ASN A 171 -0.84 -4.29 10.77
C ASN A 171 -0.26 -4.17 12.19
N ASP A 172 1.04 -4.39 12.34
CA ASP A 172 1.79 -4.30 13.58
C ASP A 172 3.18 -3.69 13.29
N ASP A 173 3.97 -3.48 14.35
CA ASP A 173 5.26 -2.80 14.32
C ASP A 173 6.33 -3.48 13.45
N SER A 174 6.12 -4.75 13.07
CA SER A 174 7.07 -5.47 12.22
C SER A 174 7.22 -4.86 10.82
N VAL A 175 6.28 -4.00 10.40
CA VAL A 175 6.35 -3.26 9.13
C VAL A 175 7.32 -2.07 9.16
N THR A 176 7.62 -1.50 10.34
CA THR A 176 8.41 -0.27 10.47
C THR A 176 9.80 -0.36 9.86
N ALA A 177 10.53 -1.44 10.16
CA ALA A 177 11.84 -1.67 9.55
C ALA A 177 11.77 -1.73 8.02
N CYS A 178 10.61 -2.15 7.48
CA CYS A 178 10.42 -2.25 6.06
C CYS A 178 10.13 -0.93 5.37
N GLN A 179 9.33 -0.09 6.02
CA GLN A 179 9.05 1.27 5.58
C GLN A 179 10.35 2.07 5.51
N GLU A 180 11.18 1.98 6.55
CA GLU A 180 12.51 2.60 6.58
C GLU A 180 13.44 2.05 5.49
N GLN A 181 13.46 0.72 5.30
CA GLN A 181 14.34 0.09 4.30
C GLN A 181 14.01 0.53 2.86
N LEU A 182 12.73 0.69 2.54
CA LEU A 182 12.29 1.08 1.20
C LEU A 182 12.31 2.60 0.97
N THR A 183 12.36 3.40 2.03
CA THR A 183 12.46 4.87 1.98
C THR A 183 13.82 5.30 1.43
N PRO A 184 13.88 5.96 0.25
CA PRO A 184 15.14 6.45 -0.30
C PRO A 184 15.67 7.63 0.54
N GLY A 185 17.00 7.72 0.66
CA GLY A 185 17.65 8.84 1.38
C GLY A 185 17.60 10.20 0.65
N GLY A 186 16.76 10.36 -0.36
CA GLY A 186 16.63 11.59 -1.14
C GLY A 186 15.51 11.50 -2.16
N ARG A 187 15.30 12.57 -2.92
CA ARG A 187 14.22 12.63 -3.91
C ARG A 187 14.41 11.63 -5.04
N VAL A 188 13.31 11.03 -5.45
CA VAL A 188 13.23 10.15 -6.61
C VAL A 188 12.28 10.73 -7.65
N THR A 189 12.41 10.26 -8.89
CA THR A 189 11.46 10.63 -9.96
C THR A 189 10.34 9.61 -10.04
N VAL A 190 9.11 10.09 -9.95
CA VAL A 190 7.87 9.35 -10.21
C VAL A 190 7.20 9.91 -11.47
N GLU A 191 6.16 9.23 -11.95
CA GLU A 191 5.34 9.71 -13.06
C GLU A 191 3.93 10.03 -12.56
N LEU A 192 3.48 11.27 -12.75
CA LEU A 192 2.10 11.68 -12.49
C LEU A 192 1.23 11.48 -13.73
N ASP A 193 0.01 10.99 -13.49
CA ASP A 193 -0.99 10.59 -14.48
C ASP A 193 -0.43 9.82 -15.69
N PRO A 194 0.44 8.79 -15.46
CA PRO A 194 0.93 7.97 -16.54
C PRO A 194 -0.20 7.12 -17.13
N PRO A 195 -0.13 6.77 -18.42
CA PRO A 195 -1.03 5.80 -19.00
C PRO A 195 -0.76 4.41 -18.39
N ALA A 196 -1.71 3.50 -18.59
CA ALA A 196 -1.49 2.08 -18.33
C ALA A 196 -0.28 1.52 -19.13
N GLY A 197 0.22 0.36 -18.71
CA GLY A 197 1.23 -0.38 -19.46
C GLY A 197 2.68 -0.23 -18.96
N ARG A 198 2.90 0.42 -17.82
CA ARG A 198 4.19 0.28 -17.11
C ARG A 198 4.35 -1.15 -16.60
N THR A 199 5.59 -1.62 -16.50
CA THR A 199 5.89 -2.90 -15.84
C THR A 199 5.41 -2.85 -14.40
N VAL A 200 4.61 -3.83 -13.97
CA VAL A 200 4.12 -3.90 -12.60
C VAL A 200 4.74 -5.11 -11.91
N SER A 201 5.31 -4.90 -10.72
CA SER A 201 5.71 -6.01 -9.85
C SER A 201 4.51 -6.58 -9.12
N THR A 202 4.38 -7.91 -9.16
CA THR A 202 3.37 -8.66 -8.41
C THR A 202 3.81 -8.98 -6.99
N ALA A 203 5.07 -8.71 -6.62
CA ALA A 203 5.53 -8.90 -5.25
C ALA A 203 4.79 -7.92 -4.30
N PRO A 204 4.38 -8.34 -3.09
CA PRO A 204 3.87 -7.42 -2.08
C PRO A 204 5.00 -6.48 -1.64
N LEU A 205 4.71 -5.25 -1.23
CA LEU A 205 5.74 -4.38 -0.63
C LEU A 205 6.24 -4.96 0.70
N TYR A 206 5.33 -5.59 1.44
CA TYR A 206 5.58 -6.20 2.73
C TYR A 206 4.84 -7.53 2.92
N SER A 207 5.55 -8.53 3.45
CA SER A 207 4.96 -9.80 3.87
C SER A 207 5.84 -10.50 4.90
N GLY A 208 5.27 -10.80 6.07
CA GLY A 208 5.90 -11.63 7.10
C GLY A 208 7.27 -11.12 7.55
N GLY A 209 7.39 -9.82 7.87
CA GLY A 209 8.65 -9.21 8.32
C GLY A 209 9.67 -8.92 7.20
N ARG A 210 9.27 -9.02 5.93
CA ARG A 210 10.18 -8.87 4.78
C ARG A 210 9.69 -7.84 3.78
N CYS A 211 10.66 -7.16 3.17
CA CYS A 211 10.46 -6.14 2.15
C CYS A 211 10.72 -6.64 0.75
N PHE A 212 9.98 -6.07 -0.21
CA PHE A 212 10.21 -6.30 -1.62
C PHE A 212 10.09 -4.97 -2.38
N SER A 213 11.16 -4.60 -3.08
CA SER A 213 11.26 -3.34 -3.84
C SER A 213 10.78 -3.47 -5.29
N GLY A 214 9.99 -4.51 -5.63
CA GLY A 214 9.43 -4.68 -6.97
C GLY A 214 10.27 -5.46 -7.98
#